data_AF-A0A6V7IML1-F1
#
_entry.id   AF-A0A6V7IML1-F1
#
_cell.length_a   1.000
_cell.length_b   1.000
_cell.length_c   1.000
_cell.angle_alpha   90.00
_cell.angle_beta   90.00
_cell.angle_gamma   90.00
#
_symmetry.space_group_name_H-M   'P 1'
#
loop_
_entity.id
_entity.type
_entity.pdbx_description
1 polymer ?
#
loop_
_entity_poly.entity_id
_entity_poly.type
_entity_poly.pdbx_seq_one_letter_code
_entity_poly.pdbx_strand_id
1 'polypeptide(L)'
;FLEEKHRVMGTPRYLSEFLEYAELSRNLTEITGKSMATAEEMYLLWHTLRAESAVGLGLPSWTKDLFPAGQLYDVTLMEYNLRNFNEKLTRMNGGMLLKNITETMMQIVRGTSRTRLQLLSGHENNIDALLRAMAVNKPHIPAYSSAVLMELLQRGIDYYVK
;
A
#
# COMPACT_ATOMS: atom_id res chain seq x y z
N PHE A 1 -14.15 0.74 -6.21
CA PHE A 1 -13.06 0.10 -5.46
C PHE A 1 -13.60 -0.85 -4.38
N LEU A 2 -14.33 -0.33 -3.37
CA LEU A 2 -14.81 -1.13 -2.23
C LEU A 2 -15.62 -2.37 -2.62
N GLU A 3 -16.55 -2.24 -3.57
CA GLU A 3 -17.34 -3.38 -4.07
C GLU A 3 -16.47 -4.52 -4.59
N GLU A 4 -15.43 -4.19 -5.37
CA GLU A 4 -14.52 -5.19 -5.92
C GLU A 4 -13.62 -5.80 -4.83
N LYS A 5 -13.16 -4.98 -3.87
CA LYS A 5 -12.39 -5.47 -2.71
C LYS A 5 -13.23 -6.47 -1.91
N HIS A 6 -14.48 -6.13 -1.58
CA HIS A 6 -15.41 -7.03 -0.88
C HIS A 6 -15.68 -8.31 -1.66
N ARG A 7 -15.86 -8.22 -2.99
CA ARG A 7 -16.02 -9.40 -3.85
C ARG A 7 -14.80 -10.32 -3.76
N VAL A 8 -13.59 -9.77 -3.79
CA VAL A 8 -12.34 -10.55 -3.68
C VAL A 8 -12.21 -11.19 -2.31
N MET A 9 -12.59 -10.49 -1.24
CA MET A 9 -12.59 -11.03 0.12
C MET A 9 -13.47 -12.28 0.28
N GLY A 10 -14.51 -12.43 -0.55
CA GLY A 10 -15.37 -13.62 -0.58
C GLY A 10 -14.84 -14.78 -1.44
N THR A 11 -13.68 -14.64 -2.09
CA THR A 11 -13.14 -15.70 -2.96
C THR A 11 -12.45 -16.80 -2.17
N PRO A 12 -12.51 -18.07 -2.61
CA PRO A 12 -11.83 -19.18 -1.93
C PRO A 12 -10.34 -18.94 -1.74
N ARG A 13 -9.68 -18.31 -2.72
CA ARG A 13 -8.26 -17.98 -2.67
C ARG A 13 -7.91 -17.01 -1.54
N TYR A 14 -8.65 -15.91 -1.42
CA TYR A 14 -8.40 -14.96 -0.34
C TYR A 14 -8.74 -15.57 1.02
N LEU A 15 -9.87 -16.28 1.12
CA LEU A 15 -10.29 -16.92 2.36
C LEU A 15 -9.27 -17.96 2.82
N SER A 16 -8.72 -18.78 1.92
CA SER A 16 -7.69 -19.76 2.27
C SER A 16 -6.42 -19.11 2.79
N GLU A 17 -5.97 -18.01 2.17
CA GLU A 17 -4.80 -17.25 2.60
C GLU A 17 -5.03 -16.60 3.97
N PHE A 18 -6.23 -16.06 4.22
CA PHE A 18 -6.53 -15.40 5.49
C PHE A 18 -6.68 -16.40 6.65
N LEU A 19 -7.15 -17.62 6.36
CA LEU A 19 -7.29 -18.69 7.35
C LEU A 19 -5.94 -19.10 7.98
N GLU A 20 -4.81 -18.86 7.30
CA GLU A 20 -3.47 -19.07 7.86
C GLU A 20 -3.22 -18.17 9.09
N TYR A 21 -3.94 -17.06 9.21
CA TYR A 21 -3.86 -16.10 10.32
C TYR A 21 -4.99 -16.26 11.35
N ALA A 22 -5.76 -17.36 11.32
CA ALA A 22 -6.90 -17.55 12.21
C ALA A 22 -6.52 -17.60 13.70
N GLU A 23 -5.35 -18.16 14.03
CA GLU A 23 -4.84 -18.15 15.41
C GLU A 23 -4.39 -16.75 15.83
N LEU A 24 -3.62 -16.06 14.97
CA LEU A 24 -3.21 -14.67 15.20
C LEU A 24 -4.44 -13.76 15.42
N SER A 25 -5.46 -13.89 14.58
CA SER A 25 -6.74 -13.17 14.69
C SER A 25 -7.36 -13.33 16.07
N ARG A 26 -7.53 -14.59 16.52
CA ARG A 26 -8.13 -14.90 17.81
C ARG A 26 -7.31 -14.32 18.97
N ASN A 27 -6.00 -14.54 18.96
CA ASN A 27 -5.10 -14.09 20.02
C ASN A 27 -5.06 -12.56 20.10
N LEU A 28 -4.97 -11.86 18.96
CA LEU A 28 -4.99 -10.40 18.93
C LEU A 28 -6.36 -9.85 19.37
N THR A 29 -7.47 -10.50 19.03
CA THR A 29 -8.78 -10.07 19.51
C THR A 29 -8.90 -10.19 21.03
N GLU A 30 -8.41 -11.26 21.62
CA GLU A 30 -8.39 -11.44 23.08
C GLU A 30 -7.49 -10.41 23.77
N ILE A 31 -6.26 -10.21 23.27
CA ILE A 31 -5.27 -9.33 23.88
C ILE A 31 -5.64 -7.85 23.74
N THR A 32 -6.19 -7.44 22.59
CA THR A 32 -6.49 -6.02 22.31
C THR A 32 -7.91 -5.61 22.69
N GLY A 33 -8.81 -6.57 22.90
CA GLY A 33 -10.25 -6.31 23.09
C GLY A 33 -10.96 -5.76 21.85
N LYS A 34 -10.31 -5.76 20.69
CA LYS A 34 -10.87 -5.29 19.40
C LYS A 34 -11.00 -6.46 18.42
N SER A 35 -12.01 -6.40 17.57
CA SER A 35 -12.14 -7.35 16.45
C SER A 35 -10.89 -7.31 15.56
N MET A 36 -10.36 -8.49 15.23
CA MET A 36 -9.25 -8.71 14.30
C MET A 36 -9.67 -9.74 13.24
N ALA A 37 -10.92 -9.65 12.80
CA ALA A 37 -11.56 -10.58 11.87
C ALA A 37 -11.14 -10.38 10.40
N THR A 38 -10.40 -9.32 10.09
CA THR A 38 -9.96 -8.97 8.74
C THR A 38 -8.49 -8.56 8.70
N ALA A 39 -7.87 -8.72 7.53
CA ALA A 39 -6.50 -8.23 7.30
C ALA A 39 -6.41 -6.71 7.49
N GLU A 40 -7.47 -5.96 7.20
CA GLU A 40 -7.54 -4.51 7.40
C GLU A 40 -7.47 -4.11 8.89
N GLU A 41 -8.13 -4.83 9.79
CA GLU A 41 -8.04 -4.55 11.24
C GLU A 41 -6.61 -4.79 11.77
N MET A 42 -5.96 -5.87 11.33
CA MET A 42 -4.57 -6.16 11.70
C MET A 42 -3.57 -5.19 11.06
N TYR A 43 -3.80 -4.79 9.81
CA TYR A 43 -3.08 -3.72 9.12
C TYR A 43 -3.12 -2.42 9.96
N LEU A 44 -4.31 -2.04 10.45
CA LEU A 44 -4.47 -0.84 11.28
C LEU A 44 -3.74 -0.98 12.63
N LEU A 45 -3.75 -2.17 13.22
CA LEU A 45 -2.98 -2.45 14.44
C LEU A 45 -1.46 -2.30 14.19
N TRP A 46 -0.92 -2.87 13.11
CA TRP A 46 0.50 -2.74 12.78
C TRP A 46 0.91 -1.27 12.62
N HIS A 47 0.11 -0.47 11.89
CA HIS A 47 0.38 0.96 11.71
C HIS A 47 0.23 1.77 13.00
N THR A 48 -0.67 1.37 13.90
CA THR A 48 -0.80 1.97 15.23
C THR A 48 0.47 1.76 16.05
N LEU A 49 0.94 0.50 16.14
CA LEU A 49 2.19 0.16 16.83
C LEU A 49 3.39 0.87 16.20
N ARG A 50 3.40 1.00 14.87
CA ARG A 50 4.44 1.75 14.14
C ARG A 50 4.47 3.21 14.53
N ALA A 51 3.31 3.86 14.60
CA ALA A 51 3.20 5.26 14.99
C ALA A 51 3.63 5.49 16.44
N GLU A 52 3.15 4.64 17.37
CA GLU A 52 3.54 4.70 18.79
C GLU A 52 5.05 4.54 18.98
N SER A 53 5.64 3.53 18.34
CA SER A 53 7.09 3.30 18.39
C SER A 53 7.88 4.47 17.80
N ALA A 54 7.39 5.10 16.73
CA ALA A 54 8.07 6.22 16.07
C ALA A 54 8.13 7.49 16.92
N VAL A 55 7.19 7.67 17.86
CA VAL A 55 7.20 8.78 18.83
C VAL A 55 7.84 8.40 20.17
N GLY A 56 8.49 7.23 20.25
CA GLY A 56 9.22 6.77 21.43
C GLY A 56 8.33 6.21 22.54
N LEU A 57 7.08 5.87 22.27
CA LEU A 57 6.23 5.17 23.24
C LEU A 57 6.70 3.72 23.38
N GLY A 58 6.74 3.25 24.62
CA GLY A 58 6.97 1.84 24.92
C GLY A 58 5.79 1.00 24.44
N LEU A 59 6.08 -0.05 23.67
CA LEU A 59 5.05 -0.98 23.22
C LEU A 59 4.82 -2.09 24.28
N PRO A 60 3.59 -2.63 24.38
CA PRO A 60 3.31 -3.78 25.24
C PRO A 60 4.18 -4.99 24.92
N SER A 61 4.49 -5.81 25.94
CA SER A 61 5.41 -6.96 25.79
C SER A 61 4.98 -7.98 24.75
N TRP A 62 3.66 -8.17 24.55
CA TRP A 62 3.11 -9.11 23.58
C TRP A 62 3.44 -8.75 22.11
N THR A 63 3.85 -7.50 21.85
CA THR A 63 4.15 -7.04 20.48
C THR A 63 5.50 -7.52 19.97
N LYS A 64 6.41 -7.97 20.84
CA LYS A 64 7.84 -8.20 20.51
C LYS A 64 8.08 -9.21 19.40
N ASP A 65 7.26 -10.25 19.33
CA ASP A 65 7.40 -11.33 18.34
C ASP A 65 6.56 -11.07 17.07
N LEU A 66 5.74 -10.01 17.07
CA LEU A 66 4.80 -9.67 16.00
C LEU A 66 5.14 -8.34 15.28
N PHE A 67 5.90 -7.45 15.93
CA PHE A 67 6.24 -6.13 15.43
C PHE A 67 7.73 -5.83 15.65
N PRO A 68 8.43 -5.18 14.71
CA PRO A 68 7.94 -4.62 13.45
C PRO A 68 7.79 -5.64 12.31
N ALA A 69 8.29 -6.85 12.50
CA ALA A 69 8.24 -7.97 11.56
C ALA A 69 7.52 -9.18 12.19
N GLY A 70 7.27 -10.24 11.42
CA GLY A 70 6.54 -11.43 11.88
C GLY A 70 5.10 -11.45 11.36
N GLN A 71 4.24 -12.28 11.95
CA GLN A 71 2.93 -12.58 11.34
C GLN A 71 2.02 -11.34 11.21
N LEU A 72 2.14 -10.35 12.11
CA LEU A 72 1.38 -9.09 12.00
C LEU A 72 1.88 -8.22 10.83
N TYR A 73 3.16 -8.29 10.49
CA TYR A 73 3.69 -7.67 9.28
C TYR A 73 3.21 -8.42 8.02
N ASP A 74 3.20 -9.74 8.05
CA ASP A 74 2.81 -10.58 6.90
C ASP A 74 1.33 -10.38 6.53
N VAL A 75 0.43 -10.37 7.52
CA VAL A 75 -0.99 -10.06 7.28
C VAL A 75 -1.21 -8.60 6.86
N THR A 76 -0.33 -7.68 7.27
CA THR A 76 -0.35 -6.29 6.78
C THR A 76 0.03 -6.24 5.29
N LEU A 77 1.05 -6.99 4.86
CA LEU A 77 1.37 -7.17 3.44
C LEU A 77 0.22 -7.84 2.66
N MET A 78 -0.50 -8.77 3.28
CA MET A 78 -1.69 -9.38 2.70
C MET A 78 -2.79 -8.33 2.41
N GLU A 79 -3.01 -7.34 3.28
CA GLU A 79 -3.94 -6.23 3.00
C GLU A 79 -3.47 -5.36 1.81
N TYR A 80 -2.16 -5.07 1.69
CA TYR A 80 -1.62 -4.39 0.49
C TYR A 80 -1.83 -5.22 -0.79
N ASN A 81 -1.65 -6.55 -0.70
CA ASN A 81 -1.92 -7.47 -1.79
C ASN A 81 -3.41 -7.50 -2.15
N LEU A 82 -4.31 -7.54 -1.17
CA LEU A 82 -5.75 -7.49 -1.38
C LEU A 82 -6.15 -6.23 -2.18
N ARG A 83 -5.62 -5.06 -1.81
CA ARG A 83 -5.90 -3.79 -2.49
C ARG A 83 -5.45 -3.76 -3.95
N ASN A 84 -4.64 -4.72 -4.38
CA ASN A 84 -4.08 -4.84 -5.73
C ASN A 84 -4.21 -6.28 -6.28
N PHE A 85 -5.19 -7.05 -5.78
CA PHE A 85 -5.27 -8.51 -5.99
C PHE A 85 -5.46 -8.91 -7.46
N ASN A 86 -6.16 -8.06 -8.23
CA ASN A 86 -6.41 -8.26 -9.64
C ASN A 86 -6.19 -6.96 -10.42
N GLU A 87 -6.22 -7.05 -11.76
CA GLU A 87 -6.01 -5.89 -12.62
C GLU A 87 -7.04 -4.78 -12.35
N LYS A 88 -8.31 -5.13 -12.11
CA LYS A 88 -9.38 -4.16 -11.83
C LYS A 88 -9.07 -3.35 -10.57
N LEU A 89 -8.64 -3.99 -9.49
CA LEU A 89 -8.24 -3.33 -8.25
C LEU A 89 -6.97 -2.49 -8.43
N THR A 90 -5.95 -3.03 -9.11
CA THR A 90 -4.71 -2.31 -9.42
C THR A 90 -4.98 -1.03 -10.21
N ARG A 91 -5.86 -1.09 -11.22
CA ARG A 91 -6.27 0.07 -12.02
C ARG A 91 -7.03 1.11 -11.19
N MET A 92 -7.94 0.68 -10.33
CA MET A 92 -8.71 1.59 -9.45
C MET A 92 -7.87 2.20 -8.33
N ASN A 93 -6.84 1.49 -7.85
CA ASN A 93 -6.01 1.91 -6.73
C ASN A 93 -4.87 2.84 -7.18
N GLY A 94 -3.85 2.29 -7.84
CA GLY A 94 -2.67 3.03 -8.30
C GLY A 94 -2.79 3.56 -9.72
N GLY A 95 -3.61 2.93 -10.57
CA GLY A 95 -3.72 3.27 -11.99
C GLY A 95 -4.23 4.70 -12.24
N MET A 96 -5.13 5.22 -11.40
CA MET A 96 -5.60 6.61 -11.51
C MET A 96 -4.51 7.63 -11.22
N LEU A 97 -3.64 7.34 -10.24
CA LEU A 97 -2.49 8.17 -9.92
C LEU A 97 -1.46 8.15 -11.06
N LEU A 98 -1.14 6.96 -11.57
CA LEU A 98 -0.24 6.80 -12.72
C LEU A 98 -0.79 7.52 -13.97
N LYS A 99 -2.10 7.45 -14.21
CA LYS A 99 -2.77 8.18 -15.29
C LYS A 99 -2.60 9.69 -15.14
N ASN A 100 -2.82 10.24 -13.95
CA ASN A 100 -2.64 11.68 -13.71
C ASN A 100 -1.18 12.14 -13.99
N ILE A 101 -0.20 11.38 -13.51
CA ILE A 101 1.23 11.67 -13.72
C ILE A 101 1.56 11.64 -15.22
N THR A 102 1.18 10.56 -15.92
CA THR A 102 1.48 10.38 -17.33
C THR A 102 0.73 11.37 -18.23
N GLU A 103 -0.52 11.73 -17.90
CA GLU A 103 -1.26 12.79 -18.59
C GLU A 103 -0.59 14.15 -18.44
N THR A 104 -0.10 14.48 -17.24
CA THR A 104 0.66 15.71 -16.98
C THR A 104 1.94 15.74 -17.82
N MET A 105 2.69 14.64 -17.87
CA MET A 105 3.89 14.51 -18.72
C MET A 105 3.55 14.72 -20.20
N MET A 106 2.47 14.11 -20.69
CA MET A 106 2.03 14.26 -22.08
C MET A 106 1.59 15.69 -22.43
N GLN A 107 1.01 16.43 -21.48
CA GLN A 107 0.69 17.84 -21.68
C GLN A 107 1.95 18.70 -21.80
N ILE A 108 3.02 18.36 -21.07
CA ILE A 108 4.33 19.03 -21.20
C ILE A 108 4.92 18.76 -22.60
N VAL A 109 4.92 17.50 -23.05
CA VAL A 109 5.40 17.11 -24.39
C VAL A 109 4.64 17.85 -25.50
N ARG A 110 3.32 18.02 -25.35
CA ARG A 110 2.47 18.76 -26.30
C ARG A 110 2.61 20.28 -26.22
N GLY A 111 3.34 20.81 -25.24
CA GLY A 111 3.46 22.23 -24.98
C GLY A 111 2.20 22.88 -24.40
N THR A 112 1.23 22.10 -23.95
CA THR A 112 -0.03 22.59 -23.35
C THR A 112 0.06 22.78 -21.84
N SER A 113 1.16 22.36 -21.22
CA SER A 113 1.48 22.61 -19.81
C SER A 113 2.92 23.13 -19.66
N ARG A 114 3.13 23.99 -18.68
CA ARG A 114 4.45 24.49 -18.27
C ARG A 114 4.85 24.01 -16.86
N THR A 115 4.11 23.06 -16.29
CA THR A 115 4.39 22.51 -14.96
C THR A 115 5.79 21.90 -14.93
N ARG A 116 6.64 22.39 -14.03
CA ARG A 116 8.02 21.88 -13.84
C ARG A 116 8.15 20.85 -12.73
N LEU A 117 7.21 20.86 -11.79
CA LEU A 117 7.19 19.97 -10.64
C LEU A 117 5.74 19.76 -10.20
N GLN A 118 5.37 18.51 -9.98
CA GLN A 118 4.12 18.14 -9.34
C GLN A 118 4.48 17.40 -8.05
N LEU A 119 4.09 17.97 -6.90
CA LEU A 119 4.27 17.35 -5.60
C LEU A 119 2.92 16.78 -5.14
N LEU A 120 2.84 15.45 -5.07
CA LEU A 120 1.65 14.74 -4.63
C LEU A 120 1.92 14.16 -3.24
N SER A 121 1.43 14.84 -2.21
CA SER A 121 1.48 14.33 -0.84
C SER A 121 0.39 13.28 -0.66
N GLY A 122 0.75 12.16 -0.05
CA GLY A 122 -0.15 11.03 0.15
C GLY A 122 0.34 10.13 1.27
N HIS A 123 -0.20 8.92 1.29
CA HIS A 123 0.11 7.89 2.28
C HIS A 123 0.98 6.79 1.68
N GLU A 124 1.53 5.93 2.54
CA GLU A 124 2.27 4.73 2.15
C GLU A 124 1.48 3.84 1.19
N ASN A 125 0.14 3.81 1.31
CA ASN A 125 -0.73 3.09 0.39
C ASN A 125 -0.67 3.63 -1.05
N ASN A 126 -0.44 4.93 -1.24
CA ASN A 126 -0.32 5.54 -2.57
C ASN A 126 1.00 5.15 -3.23
N ILE A 127 2.08 5.06 -2.44
CA ILE A 127 3.39 4.61 -2.90
C ILE A 127 3.31 3.14 -3.33
N ASP A 128 2.81 2.24 -2.47
CA ASP A 128 2.66 0.82 -2.81
C ASP A 128 1.75 0.63 -4.04
N ALA A 129 0.61 1.32 -4.08
CA ALA A 129 -0.32 1.26 -5.20
C ALA A 129 0.31 1.73 -6.52
N LEU A 130 1.07 2.84 -6.51
CA LEU A 130 1.76 3.35 -7.69
C LEU A 130 2.83 2.38 -8.18
N LEU A 131 3.65 1.85 -7.27
CA LEU A 131 4.68 0.87 -7.61
C LEU A 131 4.08 -0.41 -8.21
N ARG A 132 2.94 -0.87 -7.70
CA ARG A 132 2.20 -2.03 -8.24
C ARG A 132 1.57 -1.74 -9.59
N ALA A 133 0.99 -0.55 -9.77
CA ALA A 133 0.45 -0.13 -11.06
C ALA A 133 1.54 -0.04 -12.15
N MET A 134 2.77 0.28 -11.77
CA MET A 134 3.95 0.28 -12.65
C MET A 134 4.64 -1.10 -12.75
N ALA A 135 4.15 -2.12 -12.04
CA ALA A 135 4.75 -3.46 -11.98
C ALA A 135 6.23 -3.49 -11.52
N VAL A 136 6.62 -2.58 -10.63
CA VAL A 136 7.98 -2.49 -10.04
C VAL A 136 7.99 -2.65 -8.52
N ASN A 137 6.87 -3.07 -7.93
CA ASN A 137 6.78 -3.23 -6.49
C ASN A 137 7.66 -4.36 -5.98
N LYS A 138 8.19 -4.17 -4.78
CA LYS A 138 8.79 -5.25 -3.97
C LYS A 138 7.88 -5.46 -2.75
N PRO A 139 7.77 -6.68 -2.20
CA PRO A 139 7.00 -6.90 -0.97
C PRO A 139 7.63 -6.15 0.20
N HIS A 140 7.09 -4.98 0.53
CA HIS A 140 7.49 -4.19 1.70
C HIS A 140 6.42 -3.14 2.01
N ILE A 141 6.41 -2.68 3.26
CA ILE A 141 5.63 -1.52 3.69
C ILE A 141 6.50 -0.26 3.49
N PRO A 142 6.08 0.75 2.72
CA PRO A 142 6.85 1.98 2.55
C PRO A 142 7.09 2.69 3.89
N ALA A 143 8.34 3.06 4.15
CA ALA A 143 8.73 3.76 5.37
C ALA A 143 8.25 5.22 5.36
N TYR A 144 8.20 5.87 6.53
CA TYR A 144 7.97 7.31 6.61
C TYR A 144 8.99 8.08 5.76
N SER A 145 8.50 9.15 5.12
CA SER A 145 9.27 9.98 4.19
C SER A 145 9.76 9.26 2.93
N SER A 146 9.25 8.06 2.62
CA SER A 146 9.47 7.44 1.30
C SER A 146 8.86 8.30 0.20
N ALA A 147 9.45 8.27 -0.99
CA ALA A 147 8.97 8.99 -2.16
C ALA A 147 9.24 8.17 -3.44
N VAL A 148 8.37 8.36 -4.43
CA VAL A 148 8.61 7.91 -5.81
C VAL A 148 8.86 9.15 -6.64
N LEU A 149 10.03 9.19 -7.31
CA LEU A 149 10.37 10.26 -8.23
C LEU A 149 10.20 9.70 -9.65
N MET A 150 9.46 10.43 -10.48
CA MET A 150 9.31 10.13 -11.91
C MET A 150 9.77 11.35 -12.70
N GLU A 151 10.82 11.18 -13.50
CA GLU A 151 11.50 12.28 -14.19
C GLU A 151 11.16 12.22 -15.69
N LEU A 152 10.52 13.27 -16.23
CA LEU A 152 10.40 13.44 -17.68
C LEU A 152 11.64 14.15 -18.22
N LEU A 153 12.43 13.42 -19.01
CA LEU A 153 13.69 13.88 -19.58
C LEU A 153 13.54 14.10 -21.09
N GLN A 154 14.22 15.10 -21.65
CA GLN A 154 14.25 15.36 -23.10
C GLN A 154 15.69 15.24 -23.62
N ARG A 155 15.88 14.52 -24.73
CA ARG A 155 17.16 14.46 -25.45
C ARG A 155 16.89 14.64 -26.95
N GLY A 156 17.24 15.82 -27.47
CA GLY A 156 16.87 16.20 -28.83
C GLY A 156 15.35 16.33 -28.97
N ILE A 157 14.77 15.58 -29.90
CA ILE A 157 13.32 15.52 -30.10
C ILE A 157 12.62 14.44 -29.26
N ASP A 158 13.39 13.55 -28.63
CA ASP A 158 12.87 12.40 -27.90
C ASP A 158 12.66 12.73 -26.42
N TYR A 159 11.64 12.08 -25.83
CA TYR A 159 11.32 12.15 -24.41
C TYR A 159 11.43 10.78 -23.74
N TYR A 160 11.87 10.75 -22.50
CA TYR A 160 12.08 9.54 -21.69
C TYR A 160 11.53 9.73 -20.28
N VAL A 161 11.05 8.65 -19.67
CA VAL A 161 10.66 8.63 -18.25
C VAL A 161 11.65 7.77 -17.49
N LYS A 162 12.17 8.29 -16.37
CA LYS A 162 13.03 7.59 -15.42
C LYS A 162 12.37 7.52 -14.06
#